data_AF-A0A0L0F1Y1-F1
#
_entry.id   AF-A0A0L0F1Y1-F1
#
_cell.length_a   1.000
_cell.length_b   1.000
_cell.length_c   1.000
_cell.angle_alpha   90.00
_cell.angle_beta   90.00
_cell.angle_gamma   90.00
#
_symmetry.space_group_name_H-M   'P 1'
#
loop_
_entity.id
_entity.type
_entity.pdbx_description
1 polymer ?
#
loop_
_entity_poly.entity_id
_entity_poly.type
_entity_poly.pdbx_seq_one_letter_code
_entity_poly.pdbx_strand_id
1 'polypeptide(L)' 'ATNSTNKAALSRDIKIENFDLSHYGKAILANASVTLAFGRRYGLVGRNGVGKTTLLKAIAHRELPIPPHIRVVHVEQE' A
#
# COMPACT_ATOMS: atom_id res chain seq x y z
N ALA A 1 27.77 -16.65 -6.61
CA ALA A 1 27.24 -15.34 -6.16
C ALA A 1 25.71 -15.40 -6.25
N THR A 2 25.04 -15.90 -5.20
CA THR A 2 23.65 -16.39 -5.30
C THR A 2 22.74 -15.86 -4.17
N ASN A 3 23.11 -14.77 -3.49
CA ASN A 3 22.44 -14.35 -2.24
C ASN A 3 21.58 -13.07 -2.31
N SER A 4 21.50 -12.36 -3.44
CA SER A 4 20.70 -11.11 -3.51
C SER A 4 19.21 -11.33 -3.78
N THR A 5 18.82 -12.37 -4.51
CA THR A 5 17.41 -12.62 -4.89
C THR A 5 16.54 -13.07 -3.71
N ASN A 6 17.10 -13.79 -2.73
CA ASN A 6 16.35 -14.23 -1.54
C ASN A 6 16.12 -13.13 -0.50
N LYS A 7 16.94 -12.08 -0.49
CA LYS A 7 16.85 -11.02 0.53
C LYS A 7 15.65 -10.10 0.30
N ALA A 8 15.31 -9.85 -0.98
CA ALA A 8 14.12 -9.08 -1.35
C ALA A 8 12.83 -9.84 -1.02
N ALA A 9 12.79 -11.16 -1.24
CA ALA A 9 11.65 -12.02 -0.94
C ALA A 9 11.31 -12.08 0.56
N LEU A 10 12.30 -11.87 1.44
CA LEU A 10 12.13 -11.82 2.89
C LEU A 10 12.05 -10.39 3.46
N SER A 11 12.12 -9.36 2.60
CA SER A 11 12.03 -7.98 3.07
C SER A 11 10.66 -7.71 3.68
N ARG A 12 10.63 -6.96 4.77
CA ARG A 12 9.39 -6.50 5.40
C ARG A 12 8.95 -5.13 4.90
N ASP A 13 9.71 -4.55 3.95
CA ASP A 13 9.35 -3.32 3.29
C ASP A 13 8.28 -3.57 2.23
N ILE A 14 7.34 -2.64 2.11
CA ILE A 14 6.31 -2.65 1.06
C ILE A 14 6.70 -1.58 0.04
N LYS A 15 6.90 -1.98 -1.21
CA LYS A 15 7.16 -1.08 -2.32
C LYS A 15 6.15 -1.34 -3.42
N ILE A 16 5.34 -0.34 -3.74
CA ILE A 16 4.34 -0.39 -4.80
C ILE A 16 4.66 0.76 -5.74
N GLU A 17 4.89 0.44 -7.01
CA GLU A 17 5.25 1.40 -8.04
C GLU A 17 4.20 1.41 -9.14
N ASN A 18 3.98 2.59 -9.71
CA ASN A 18 3.14 2.81 -10.89
C ASN A 18 1.74 2.19 -10.76
N PHE A 19 1.07 2.45 -9.63
CA PHE A 19 -0.28 1.95 -9.41
C PHE A 19 -1.33 3.05 -9.62
N ASP A 20 -2.47 2.63 -10.15
CA ASP A 20 -3.67 3.44 -10.25
C ASP A 20 -4.69 2.96 -9.22
N LEU A 21 -5.43 3.90 -8.63
CA LEU A 21 -6.52 3.58 -7.71
C LEU A 21 -7.76 4.34 -8.15
N SER A 22 -8.85 3.60 -8.38
CA SER A 22 -10.15 4.16 -8.69
C SER A 22 -11.20 3.67 -7.71
N HIS A 23 -12.23 4.47 -7.50
CA HIS A 23 -13.36 4.12 -6.64
C HIS A 23 -14.65 4.57 -7.32
N TYR A 24 -15.57 3.63 -7.55
CA TYR A 24 -16.81 3.86 -8.29
C TYR A 24 -16.60 4.59 -9.64
N GLY A 25 -15.59 4.19 -10.40
CA GLY A 25 -15.27 4.79 -11.71
C GLY A 25 -14.55 6.14 -11.66
N LYS A 26 -14.33 6.71 -10.47
CA LYS A 26 -13.53 7.93 -10.30
C LYS A 26 -12.09 7.58 -9.97
N ALA A 27 -11.14 8.09 -10.77
CA ALA A 27 -9.72 8.01 -10.45
C ALA A 27 -9.41 8.82 -9.17
N ILE A 28 -8.79 8.16 -8.20
CA ILE A 28 -8.36 8.74 -6.93
C ILE A 28 -6.84 8.99 -6.95
N LEU A 29 -6.08 8.00 -7.43
CA LEU A 29 -4.64 8.10 -7.68
C LEU A 29 -4.35 7.61 -9.09
N ALA A 30 -3.40 8.27 -9.76
CA ALA A 30 -2.93 7.89 -11.07
C ALA A 30 -1.40 7.90 -11.08
N ASN A 31 -0.79 6.82 -11.58
CA ASN A 31 0.66 6.61 -11.64
C ASN A 31 1.37 6.91 -10.31
N ALA A 32 0.78 6.45 -9.21
CA ALA A 32 1.30 6.70 -7.88
C ALA A 32 2.36 5.65 -7.51
N SER A 33 3.24 6.02 -6.59
CA SER A 33 4.21 5.11 -5.98
C SER A 33 4.23 5.31 -4.47
N VAL A 34 4.27 4.22 -3.71
CA VAL A 34 4.35 4.25 -2.25
C VAL A 34 5.40 3.27 -1.75
N THR A 35 6.18 3.71 -0.76
CA THR A 35 7.16 2.88 -0.06
C THR A 35 6.93 2.98 1.44
N LEU A 36 6.64 1.84 2.07
CA LEU A 36 6.48 1.70 3.51
C LEU A 36 7.63 0.85 4.03
N ALA A 37 8.58 1.48 4.71
CA ALA A 37 9.72 0.77 5.29
C ALA A 37 9.34 0.17 6.65
N PHE A 38 9.84 -1.03 6.91
CA PHE A 38 9.64 -1.72 8.17
C PHE A 38 10.14 -0.89 9.36
N GLY A 39 9.38 -0.92 10.46
CA GLY A 39 9.70 -0.19 11.69
C GLY A 39 9.36 1.30 11.67
N ARG A 40 8.74 1.80 10.60
CA ARG A 40 8.28 3.19 10.50
C ARG A 40 6.78 3.32 10.71
N ARG A 41 6.36 4.49 11.21
CA ARG A 41 4.96 4.89 11.34
C ARG A 41 4.67 6.00 10.33
N TYR A 42 3.59 5.84 9.59
CA TYR A 42 3.19 6.77 8.53
C TYR A 42 1.80 7.35 8.84
N GLY A 43 1.61 8.62 8.52
CA GLY A 43 0.31 9.29 8.55
C GLY A 43 -0.12 9.64 7.14
N LEU A 44 -1.38 9.33 6.80
CA LEU A 44 -1.99 9.73 5.53
C LEU A 44 -2.85 10.96 5.77
N VAL A 45 -2.41 12.11 5.24
CA VAL A 45 -3.08 13.41 5.43
C VAL A 45 -3.60 13.95 4.11
N GLY A 46 -4.66 14.75 4.18
CA GLY A 46 -5.29 15.37 3.01
C GLY A 46 -6.72 15.80 3.29
N ARG A 47 -7.35 16.50 2.34
CA ARG A 47 -8.73 16.97 2.46
C ARG A 47 -9.72 15.80 2.57
N ASN A 48 -10.92 16.07 3.07
CA ASN A 48 -12.00 15.08 3.07
C ASN A 48 -12.40 14.75 1.62
N GLY A 49 -12.67 13.48 1.34
CA GLY A 49 -13.02 13.00 0.01
C GLY A 49 -11.87 12.83 -0.99
N VAL A 50 -10.61 13.05 -0.58
CA VAL A 50 -9.43 12.84 -1.46
C VAL A 50 -9.06 11.35 -1.62
N GLY A 51 -9.78 10.44 -0.97
CA GLY A 51 -9.57 8.99 -1.10
C GLY A 51 -8.62 8.36 -0.08
N LYS A 52 -8.41 9.00 1.09
CA LYS A 52 -7.60 8.43 2.19
C LYS A 52 -8.12 7.05 2.63
N THR A 53 -9.40 6.99 2.97
CA THR A 53 -10.07 5.74 3.36
C THR A 53 -10.06 4.73 2.21
N THR A 54 -10.22 5.20 0.96
CA THR A 54 -10.12 4.34 -0.22
C THR A 54 -8.75 3.68 -0.35
N LEU A 55 -7.66 4.44 -0.16
CA LEU A 55 -6.30 3.89 -0.20
C LEU A 55 -6.07 2.87 0.92
N LEU A 56 -6.53 3.17 2.15
CA LEU A 56 -6.42 2.24 3.27
C LEU A 56 -7.20 0.95 3.02
N LYS A 57 -8.42 1.04 2.47
CA LYS A 57 -9.23 -0.11 2.06
C LYS A 57 -8.54 -0.93 0.96
N ALA A 58 -7.99 -0.28 -0.07
CA ALA A 58 -7.27 -0.98 -1.15
C ALA A 58 -6.05 -1.77 -0.63
N ILE A 59 -5.29 -1.19 0.31
CA ILE A 59 -4.18 -1.89 0.98
C ILE A 59 -4.71 -3.08 1.81
N ALA A 60 -5.77 -2.85 2.60
CA ALA A 60 -6.38 -3.86 3.46
C ALA A 60 -6.93 -5.06 2.68
N HIS A 61 -7.59 -4.79 1.56
CA HIS A 61 -8.19 -5.78 0.67
C HIS A 61 -7.16 -6.42 -0.28
N ARG A 62 -5.88 -6.04 -0.19
CA ARG A 62 -4.79 -6.48 -1.08
C ARG A 62 -5.11 -6.26 -2.57
N GLU A 63 -5.79 -5.15 -2.88
CA GLU A 63 -5.98 -4.69 -4.27
C GLU A 63 -4.67 -4.12 -4.85
N LEU A 64 -3.73 -3.76 -3.99
CA LEU A 64 -2.36 -3.39 -4.34
C LEU A 64 -1.42 -4.59 -4.12
N PRO A 65 -0.30 -4.70 -4.86
CA PRO A 65 0.64 -5.81 -4.77
C PRO A 65 1.45 -5.80 -3.46
N ILE A 66 0.81 -6.20 -2.36
CA ILE A 66 1.44 -6.37 -1.05
C ILE A 66 2.11 -7.75 -0.98
N PRO A 67 3.37 -7.85 -0.51
CA PRO A 67 4.04 -9.14 -0.34
C PRO A 67 3.22 -10.13 0.51
N PRO A 68 3.12 -11.40 0.12
CA PRO A 68 2.17 -12.34 0.71
C PRO A 68 2.45 -12.65 2.19
N HIS A 69 3.71 -12.60 2.60
CA HIS A 69 4.18 -12.83 3.98
C HIS A 69 3.90 -11.66 4.93
N ILE A 70 3.46 -10.51 4.41
CA ILE A 70 3.10 -9.36 5.24
C ILE A 70 1.62 -9.46 5.63
N ARG A 71 1.37 -9.58 6.94
CA ARG A 71 0.02 -9.54 7.48
C ARG A 71 -0.48 -8.09 7.47
N VAL A 72 -1.66 -7.88 6.90
CA VAL A 72 -2.37 -6.60 6.92
C VAL A 72 -3.58 -6.76 7.83
N VAL A 73 -3.75 -5.84 8.77
CA VAL A 73 -4.92 -5.75 9.64
C VAL A 73 -5.48 -4.35 9.50
N HIS A 74 -6.78 -4.26 9.19
CA HIS A 74 -7.47 -3.00 9.00
C HIS A 74 -8.51 -2.83 10.09
N VAL A 75 -8.52 -1.65 10.69
CA VAL A 75 -9.51 -1.25 11.68
C VAL A 75 -10.38 -0.21 10.99
N GLU A 76 -11.67 -0.52 10.85
CA GLU A 76 -12.63 0.41 10.26
C GLU A 76 -12.93 1.55 11.23
N GLN A 77 -13.25 2.70 10.65
CA GLN A 77 -13.74 3.84 11.41
C GLN A 77 -15.25 3.65 11.61
N GLU A 78 -15.72 3.73 12.86
CA GLU A 78 -17.14 3.80 13.23
C GLU A 78 -17.82 5.08 12.73
#